data_AF-A0A3N0YMQ1-F1
#
_entry.id   AF-A0A3N0YMQ1-F1
#
_cell.length_a   1.000
_cell.length_b   1.000
_cell.length_c   1.000
_cell.angle_alpha   90.00
_cell.angle_beta   90.00
_cell.angle_gamma   90.00
#
_symmetry.space_group_name_H-M   'P 1'
#
loop_
_entity.id
_entity.type
_entity.pdbx_description
1 polymer ?
#
loop_
_entity_poly.entity_id
_entity_poly.type
_entity_poly.pdbx_seq_one_letter_code
_entity_poly.pdbx_strand_id
1 'polypeptide(L)'
;MATTAAGVAVGSAVGHVMGSAITGAFSGGSSSSEAPKPAPTSQEPSRLPPSQSGPCLFEVRQFLDCATTQADLALCEGFNEALKQCKLSHVGSRTCEIMPFIDLETNLPASKFPENFLKRLCTTLAAALGKPEDRMNLVVKTDLPMMIAGSCSPCILMSVSAIGVTDTAEKNKEHSAKIFQFLKGEFELSDDRVAIMMYLAEKFHTPDYWYPADLQKRARVNEYLSWQHSAIRMHGSKILWFKLLIPKAMGVEVPKEKLDTTEEYLDASLKLFEEKFLQKSLFIVGDQISLADLVAVVEIMQPLGAGMDVFENRPKLKAWKDRVREEIGVELFDEAHQAILSVQEAVKTMDPKKMEPLKHKILKHFLS
;
A
#
# COMPACT_ATOMS: atom_id res chain seq x y z
N MET A 1 17.85 10.00 -4.62
CA MET A 1 17.48 8.57 -4.55
C MET A 1 16.07 8.49 -4.01
N ALA A 2 15.08 8.55 -4.92
CA ALA A 2 13.66 8.67 -4.60
C ALA A 2 13.01 7.28 -4.71
N THR A 3 12.26 6.91 -3.67
CA THR A 3 11.64 5.60 -3.47
C THR A 3 10.30 5.49 -4.20
N THR A 4 10.18 4.41 -4.95
CA THR A 4 9.08 3.95 -5.80
C THR A 4 7.76 3.76 -5.04
N ALA A 5 6.68 4.32 -5.59
CA ALA A 5 5.30 4.09 -5.16
C ALA A 5 4.70 2.92 -5.95
N ALA A 6 4.72 1.71 -5.39
CA ALA A 6 4.13 0.50 -6.00
C ALA A 6 3.16 -0.21 -5.06
N GLY A 7 2.39 0.52 -4.23
CA GLY A 7 1.81 -0.03 -3.00
C GLY A 7 0.32 -0.34 -3.02
N VAL A 8 -0.20 -0.98 -4.06
CA VAL A 8 -1.51 -1.63 -4.00
C VAL A 8 -1.43 -2.97 -4.74
N ALA A 9 -1.81 -4.05 -4.06
CA ALA A 9 -1.90 -5.44 -4.51
C ALA A 9 -0.61 -6.28 -4.58
N VAL A 10 -0.20 -6.85 -3.44
CA VAL A 10 0.51 -8.14 -3.45
C VAL A 10 -0.10 -9.11 -2.44
N GLY A 11 -0.92 -10.02 -2.96
CA GLY A 11 -1.35 -11.25 -2.30
C GLY A 11 -1.22 -12.41 -3.28
N SER A 12 -0.02 -12.98 -3.39
CA SER A 12 0.24 -14.34 -3.88
C SER A 12 1.71 -14.68 -3.64
N ALA A 13 1.95 -15.65 -2.76
CA ALA A 13 3.26 -16.02 -2.23
C ALA A 13 3.86 -17.19 -3.02
N VAL A 14 4.97 -16.91 -3.72
CA VAL A 14 6.09 -17.81 -4.08
C VAL A 14 7.30 -16.90 -4.43
N GLY A 15 8.46 -16.83 -3.76
CA GLY A 15 9.51 -17.82 -3.40
C GLY A 15 10.57 -17.87 -4.54
N HIS A 16 11.90 -17.64 -4.44
CA HIS A 16 12.94 -17.76 -3.39
C HIS A 16 14.25 -17.04 -3.85
N VAL A 17 15.08 -16.41 -2.98
CA VAL A 17 16.25 -16.87 -2.17
C VAL A 17 17.55 -17.26 -2.93
N MET A 18 18.69 -16.68 -2.46
CA MET A 18 20.14 -17.03 -2.60
C MET A 18 20.96 -16.17 -3.59
N GLY A 19 22.11 -15.56 -3.29
CA GLY A 19 22.97 -15.43 -2.10
C GLY A 19 24.42 -15.06 -2.53
N SER A 20 25.18 -14.32 -1.69
CA SER A 20 26.68 -14.24 -1.52
C SER A 20 27.01 -12.87 -0.86
N ALA A 21 27.47 -12.69 0.38
CA ALA A 21 28.60 -13.22 1.17
C ALA A 21 30.00 -12.76 0.68
N ILE A 22 30.84 -12.31 1.64
CA ILE A 22 32.28 -11.90 1.60
C ILE A 22 32.46 -10.37 1.44
N THR A 23 32.88 -9.59 2.45
CA THR A 23 34.24 -9.53 3.07
C THR A 23 34.12 -8.79 4.43
N GLY A 24 34.49 -9.33 5.60
CA GLY A 24 35.83 -9.26 6.23
C GLY A 24 36.03 -7.94 7.01
N ALA A 25 35.82 -7.84 8.34
CA ALA A 25 36.70 -8.21 9.47
C ALA A 25 37.84 -7.20 9.79
N PHE A 26 38.06 -6.94 11.10
CA PHE A 26 39.10 -6.12 11.78
C PHE A 26 38.88 -4.59 11.74
N SER A 27 39.10 -3.76 12.76
CA SER A 27 39.79 -3.75 14.08
C SER A 27 39.18 -2.56 14.88
N GLY A 28 39.23 -2.35 16.21
CA GLY A 28 40.20 -2.71 17.23
C GLY A 28 40.89 -1.46 17.79
N GLY A 29 40.46 -0.98 18.98
CA GLY A 29 41.18 -0.03 19.87
C GLY A 29 41.21 1.45 19.46
N SER A 30 41.47 2.46 20.30
CA SER A 30 41.43 2.74 21.75
C SER A 30 42.25 4.05 21.95
N SER A 31 42.02 4.78 23.05
CA SER A 31 42.85 5.88 23.63
C SER A 31 42.77 7.26 22.92
N SER A 32 42.81 8.43 23.57
CA SER A 32 42.93 8.85 24.99
C SER A 32 42.85 10.38 25.12
N SER A 33 42.41 10.88 26.29
CA SER A 33 42.80 12.12 27.04
C SER A 33 42.76 13.50 26.32
N GLU A 34 42.35 14.62 26.94
CA GLU A 34 42.88 15.20 28.17
C GLU A 34 42.02 16.40 28.67
N ALA A 35 42.06 16.68 29.98
CA ALA A 35 41.62 17.92 30.65
C ALA A 35 42.82 18.48 31.44
N PRO A 36 42.97 19.81 31.72
CA PRO A 36 42.38 20.38 32.97
C PRO A 36 42.12 21.94 33.04
N LYS A 37 41.10 22.32 33.87
CA LYS A 37 40.88 23.43 34.88
C LYS A 37 41.68 24.79 34.88
N PRO A 38 41.29 25.87 35.64
CA PRO A 38 39.98 26.35 36.17
C PRO A 38 39.68 27.90 36.10
N ALA A 39 38.40 28.27 36.31
CA ALA A 39 37.67 29.50 36.76
C ALA A 39 38.32 30.93 36.88
N PRO A 40 37.52 32.03 36.74
CA PRO A 40 36.73 32.55 37.87
C PRO A 40 35.29 33.04 37.55
N THR A 41 34.54 33.21 38.64
CA THR A 41 33.10 33.40 38.85
C THR A 41 32.57 34.82 38.53
N SER A 42 31.39 34.91 37.92
CA SER A 42 30.48 36.08 37.97
C SER A 42 29.01 35.62 37.97
N GLN A 43 28.17 36.40 38.66
CA GLN A 43 26.89 36.05 39.29
C GLN A 43 25.73 35.66 38.37
N GLU A 44 24.85 34.82 38.92
CA GLU A 44 23.59 34.28 38.38
C GLU A 44 22.42 35.29 38.53
N PRO A 45 21.55 35.45 37.52
CA PRO A 45 20.17 35.85 37.73
C PRO A 45 19.22 34.63 37.62
N SER A 46 18.64 34.27 38.76
CA SER A 46 17.33 33.63 38.97
C SER A 46 16.76 32.75 37.84
N ARG A 47 16.88 31.43 38.04
CA ARG A 47 16.23 30.35 37.29
C ARG A 47 14.69 30.44 37.36
N LEU A 48 14.04 30.65 36.22
CA LEU A 48 12.61 30.35 36.02
C LEU A 48 12.39 28.82 35.96
N PRO A 49 11.22 28.30 36.37
CA PRO A 49 10.94 26.87 36.38
C PRO A 49 10.96 26.29 34.96
N PRO A 50 11.40 25.03 34.75
CA PRO A 50 11.46 24.43 33.43
C PRO A 50 10.06 24.00 33.00
N SER A 51 9.27 24.93 32.45
CA SER A 51 8.00 24.61 31.82
C SER A 51 8.08 24.84 30.31
N GLN A 52 8.00 23.71 29.59
CA GLN A 52 7.65 23.58 28.17
C GLN A 52 8.67 24.06 27.14
N SER A 53 9.73 23.28 26.92
CA SER A 53 10.56 23.40 25.71
C SER A 53 10.26 22.24 24.75
N GLY A 54 9.45 22.50 23.72
CA GLY A 54 9.28 21.59 22.59
C GLY A 54 10.60 21.45 21.77
N PRO A 55 10.77 20.36 21.01
CA PRO A 55 12.06 19.97 20.42
C PRO A 55 12.64 20.91 19.36
N CYS A 56 11.94 21.98 18.97
CA CYS A 56 12.45 23.02 18.06
C CYS A 56 12.17 24.45 18.56
N LEU A 57 11.93 24.63 19.86
CA LEU A 57 11.54 25.94 20.39
C LEU A 57 12.62 27.00 20.18
N PHE A 58 13.89 26.59 20.16
CA PHE A 58 15.02 27.49 19.94
C PHE A 58 15.03 28.03 18.50
N GLU A 59 14.90 27.16 17.51
CA GLU A 59 14.86 27.50 16.09
C GLU A 59 13.60 28.29 15.73
N VAL A 60 12.47 28.00 16.39
CA VAL A 60 11.23 28.77 16.25
C VAL A 60 11.43 30.21 16.75
N ARG A 61 12.07 30.39 17.92
CA ARG A 61 12.34 31.73 18.46
C ARG A 61 13.25 32.53 17.54
N GLN A 62 14.33 31.93 17.05
CA GLN A 62 15.24 32.62 16.13
C GLN A 62 14.56 33.06 14.83
N PHE A 63 13.68 32.23 14.28
CA PHE A 63 12.91 32.60 13.09
C PHE A 63 11.93 33.75 13.38
N LEU A 64 11.20 33.70 14.50
CA LEU A 64 10.26 34.75 14.89
C LEU A 64 10.96 36.07 15.21
N ASP A 65 12.12 36.04 15.87
CA ASP A 65 12.92 37.23 16.15
C ASP A 65 13.43 37.89 14.86
N CYS A 66 13.85 37.09 13.88
CA CYS A 66 14.25 37.59 12.57
C CYS A 66 13.05 38.20 11.81
N ALA A 67 11.92 37.48 11.76
CA ALA A 67 10.73 37.91 11.03
C ALA A 67 10.05 39.15 11.62
N THR A 68 10.25 39.41 12.92
CA THR A 68 9.71 40.61 13.59
C THR A 68 10.64 41.82 13.52
N THR A 69 11.92 41.60 13.23
CA THR A 69 12.94 42.67 13.17
C THR A 69 13.26 43.09 11.74
N GLN A 70 13.11 42.20 10.76
CA GLN A 70 13.45 42.46 9.36
C GLN A 70 12.22 42.84 8.54
N ALA A 71 12.37 43.83 7.66
CA ALA A 71 11.34 44.21 6.69
C ALA A 71 11.29 43.26 5.48
N ASP A 72 12.42 42.63 5.15
CA ASP A 72 12.53 41.63 4.09
C ASP A 72 12.76 40.23 4.69
N LEU A 73 11.74 39.37 4.56
CA LEU A 73 11.75 38.01 5.09
C LEU A 73 12.71 37.07 4.36
N ALA A 74 13.21 37.43 3.17
CA ALA A 74 14.23 36.66 2.47
C ALA A 74 15.53 36.56 3.26
N LEU A 75 15.84 37.57 4.08
CA LEU A 75 17.01 37.58 4.97
C LEU A 75 16.89 36.56 6.12
N CYS A 76 15.69 36.05 6.38
CA CYS A 76 15.43 35.03 7.41
C CYS A 76 15.46 33.59 6.86
N GLU A 77 15.82 33.40 5.59
CA GLU A 77 15.84 32.08 4.93
C GLU A 77 16.74 31.07 5.68
N GLY A 78 17.90 31.51 6.17
CA GLY A 78 18.80 30.66 6.95
C GLY A 78 18.17 30.13 8.25
N PHE A 79 17.39 30.95 8.96
CA PHE A 79 16.68 30.54 10.17
C PHE A 79 15.48 29.64 9.85
N ASN A 80 14.81 29.90 8.73
CA ASN A 80 13.72 29.05 8.23
C ASN A 80 14.25 27.66 7.88
N GLU A 81 15.40 27.57 7.22
CA GLU A 81 16.02 26.30 6.88
C GLU A 81 16.49 25.54 8.13
N ALA A 82 17.11 26.22 9.11
CA ALA A 82 17.44 25.62 10.39
C ALA A 82 16.20 25.06 11.12
N LEU A 83 15.08 25.79 11.10
CA LEU A 83 13.80 25.35 11.66
C LEU A 83 13.22 24.14 10.90
N LYS A 84 13.30 24.13 9.56
CA LYS A 84 12.90 22.98 8.74
C LYS A 84 13.76 21.75 9.06
N GLN A 85 15.08 21.91 9.14
CA GLN A 85 16.00 20.82 9.49
C GLN A 85 15.75 20.29 10.91
N CYS A 86 15.46 21.15 11.88
CA CYS A 86 15.04 20.73 13.22
C CYS A 86 13.73 19.93 13.17
N LYS A 87 12.72 20.42 12.44
CA LYS A 87 11.47 19.67 12.27
C LYS A 87 11.71 18.32 11.60
N LEU A 88 12.53 18.25 10.54
CA LEU A 88 12.85 17.02 9.82
C LEU A 88 13.63 16.02 10.68
N SER A 89 14.61 16.47 11.46
CA SER A 89 15.36 15.62 12.40
C SER A 89 14.51 15.11 13.56
N HIS A 90 13.47 15.84 13.97
CA HIS A 90 12.50 15.40 14.97
C HIS A 90 11.26 14.68 14.40
N VAL A 91 11.06 14.65 13.09
CA VAL A 91 10.01 13.83 12.42
C VAL A 91 10.31 12.33 12.55
N GLY A 92 11.59 11.94 12.59
CA GLY A 92 12.00 10.55 12.83
C GLY A 92 11.65 10.00 14.22
N SER A 93 11.49 10.88 15.22
CA SER A 93 11.19 10.50 16.61
C SER A 93 9.68 10.44 16.93
N ARG A 94 8.80 10.95 16.05
CA ARG A 94 7.34 11.02 16.30
C ARG A 94 6.52 9.92 15.62
N THR A 95 7.15 9.05 14.84
CA THR A 95 6.47 7.88 14.25
C THR A 95 5.96 6.89 15.32
N CYS A 96 6.53 6.94 16.54
CA CYS A 96 6.07 6.15 17.68
C CYS A 96 4.80 6.72 18.34
N GLU A 97 4.48 8.01 18.18
CA GLU A 97 3.41 8.70 18.93
C GLU A 97 1.98 8.48 18.42
N ILE A 98 1.78 7.87 17.24
CA ILE A 98 0.44 7.76 16.66
C ILE A 98 -0.08 6.32 16.70
N MET A 99 -1.19 6.16 17.42
CA MET A 99 -1.87 4.90 17.73
C MET A 99 -2.42 4.23 16.45
N PRO A 100 -1.98 3.01 16.10
CA PRO A 100 -2.61 2.23 15.04
C PRO A 100 -4.05 1.87 15.43
N PHE A 101 -4.97 1.97 14.49
CA PHE A 101 -6.35 1.54 14.64
C PHE A 101 -6.63 0.39 13.68
N ILE A 102 -7.12 -0.72 14.22
CA ILE A 102 -7.42 -1.93 13.46
C ILE A 102 -8.85 -2.34 13.75
N ASP A 103 -9.64 -2.42 12.69
CA ASP A 103 -10.99 -3.00 12.71
C ASP A 103 -10.96 -4.36 12.05
N LEU A 104 -11.48 -5.38 12.73
CA LEU A 104 -11.74 -6.71 12.18
C LEU A 104 -13.25 -6.94 12.20
N GLU A 105 -13.82 -7.21 11.03
CA GLU A 105 -15.23 -7.53 10.84
C GLU A 105 -15.36 -8.96 10.29
N THR A 106 -16.25 -9.76 10.87
CA THR A 106 -16.46 -11.15 10.45
C THR A 106 -17.91 -11.63 10.64
N ASN A 107 -18.32 -12.60 9.82
CA ASN A 107 -19.53 -13.38 10.02
C ASN A 107 -19.35 -14.60 10.94
N LEU A 108 -18.12 -14.86 11.42
CA LEU A 108 -17.87 -15.90 12.42
C LEU A 108 -18.56 -15.53 13.74
N PRO A 109 -19.14 -16.51 14.44
CA PRO A 109 -19.76 -16.24 15.72
C PRO A 109 -18.73 -15.99 16.82
N ALA A 110 -19.05 -15.15 17.80
CA ALA A 110 -18.17 -14.85 18.94
C ALA A 110 -17.61 -16.09 19.64
N SER A 111 -18.38 -17.19 19.67
CA SER A 111 -17.98 -18.48 20.25
C SER A 111 -16.77 -19.15 19.59
N LYS A 112 -16.41 -18.74 18.36
CA LYS A 112 -15.22 -19.23 17.65
C LYS A 112 -13.95 -18.50 18.04
N PHE A 113 -14.04 -17.42 18.81
CA PHE A 113 -12.90 -16.61 19.22
C PHE A 113 -12.37 -17.05 20.59
N PRO A 114 -11.10 -17.48 20.69
CA PRO A 114 -10.47 -17.77 21.97
C PRO A 114 -10.38 -16.52 22.86
N GLU A 115 -10.44 -16.67 24.19
CA GLU A 115 -10.37 -15.54 25.14
C GLU A 115 -9.09 -14.70 24.98
N ASN A 116 -7.98 -15.33 24.59
CA ASN A 116 -6.70 -14.67 24.34
C ASN A 116 -6.50 -14.18 22.91
N PHE A 117 -7.51 -14.28 22.04
CA PHE A 117 -7.42 -13.89 20.63
C PHE A 117 -6.99 -12.43 20.46
N LEU A 118 -7.66 -11.49 21.13
CA LEU A 118 -7.34 -10.06 21.02
C LEU A 118 -5.89 -9.76 21.40
N LYS A 119 -5.36 -10.46 22.41
CA LYS A 119 -3.96 -10.31 22.83
C LYS A 119 -3.00 -10.87 21.78
N ARG A 120 -3.26 -12.07 21.23
CA ARG A 120 -2.45 -12.63 20.14
C ARG A 120 -2.48 -11.79 18.87
N LEU A 121 -3.66 -11.28 18.52
CA LEU A 121 -3.88 -10.38 17.39
C LEU A 121 -3.08 -9.09 17.60
N CYS A 122 -3.13 -8.50 18.81
CA CYS A 122 -2.33 -7.34 19.20
C CYS A 122 -0.84 -7.57 19.01
N THR A 123 -0.29 -8.62 19.63
CA THR A 123 1.13 -8.97 19.53
C THR A 123 1.56 -9.17 18.08
N THR A 124 0.74 -9.87 17.30
CA THR A 124 1.03 -10.14 15.89
C THR A 124 1.03 -8.86 15.06
N LEU A 125 0.01 -8.01 15.22
CA LEU A 125 -0.09 -6.75 14.49
C LEU A 125 0.99 -5.74 14.92
N ALA A 126 1.28 -5.66 16.21
CA ALA A 126 2.36 -4.83 16.77
C ALA A 126 3.71 -5.24 16.17
N ALA A 127 4.02 -6.54 16.15
CA ALA A 127 5.23 -7.07 15.55
C ALA A 127 5.26 -6.89 14.03
N ALA A 128 4.12 -7.10 13.35
CA ALA A 128 4.02 -6.91 11.91
C ALA A 128 4.28 -5.44 11.55
N LEU A 129 3.62 -4.51 12.23
CA LEU A 129 3.66 -3.07 11.96
C LEU A 129 4.86 -2.37 12.61
N GLY A 130 5.66 -3.03 13.44
CA GLY A 130 6.76 -2.38 14.18
C GLY A 130 6.27 -1.30 15.16
N LYS A 131 5.13 -1.55 15.82
CA LYS A 131 4.48 -0.64 16.77
C LYS A 131 4.42 -1.27 18.15
N PRO A 132 4.47 -0.49 19.24
CA PRO A 132 4.41 -1.06 20.58
C PRO A 132 2.97 -1.50 20.90
N GLU A 133 2.84 -2.66 21.57
CA GLU A 133 1.54 -3.27 21.86
C GLU A 133 0.60 -2.37 22.67
N ASP A 134 1.15 -1.57 23.58
CA ASP A 134 0.42 -0.65 24.46
C ASP A 134 -0.21 0.55 23.72
N ARG A 135 0.11 0.75 22.44
CA ARG A 135 -0.46 1.80 21.58
C ARG A 135 -1.38 1.27 20.49
N MET A 136 -1.64 -0.03 20.47
CA MET A 136 -2.52 -0.67 19.50
C MET A 136 -3.99 -0.51 19.92
N ASN A 137 -4.83 -0.02 19.02
CA ASN A 137 -6.28 -0.05 19.19
C ASN A 137 -6.87 -1.10 18.24
N LEU A 138 -7.61 -2.05 18.82
CA LEU A 138 -8.19 -3.19 18.11
C LEU A 138 -9.67 -3.26 18.41
N VAL A 139 -10.48 -3.36 17.37
CA VAL A 139 -11.91 -3.66 17.48
C VAL A 139 -12.20 -4.91 16.68
N VAL A 140 -12.90 -5.86 17.30
CA VAL A 140 -13.33 -7.11 16.66
C VAL A 140 -14.86 -7.16 16.72
N LYS A 141 -15.48 -7.17 15.55
CA LYS A 141 -16.93 -7.27 15.37
C LYS A 141 -17.24 -8.64 14.78
N THR A 142 -17.96 -9.45 15.54
CA THR A 142 -18.36 -10.81 15.17
C THR A 142 -19.84 -10.86 14.83
N ASP A 143 -20.31 -12.01 14.36
CA ASP A 143 -21.74 -12.29 14.13
C ASP A 143 -22.39 -11.36 13.10
N LEU A 144 -21.60 -10.78 12.19
CA LEU A 144 -22.10 -9.85 11.17
C LEU A 144 -22.69 -10.61 9.96
N PRO A 145 -23.79 -10.13 9.37
CA PRO A 145 -24.28 -10.66 8.09
C PRO A 145 -23.36 -10.19 6.95
N MET A 146 -22.38 -11.01 6.59
CA MET A 146 -21.38 -10.69 5.55
C MET A 146 -21.44 -11.64 4.36
N MET A 147 -21.14 -11.10 3.18
CA MET A 147 -20.97 -11.83 1.94
C MET A 147 -19.72 -11.30 1.23
N ILE A 148 -18.78 -12.20 0.90
CA ILE A 148 -17.59 -11.88 0.08
C ILE A 148 -17.66 -12.76 -1.17
N ALA A 149 -17.41 -12.17 -2.33
CA ALA A 149 -17.43 -12.87 -3.62
C ALA A 149 -18.68 -13.74 -3.84
N GLY A 150 -19.86 -13.23 -3.44
CA GLY A 150 -21.14 -13.92 -3.61
C GLY A 150 -21.41 -15.08 -2.63
N SER A 151 -20.54 -15.31 -1.64
CA SER A 151 -20.68 -16.38 -0.65
C SER A 151 -20.75 -15.85 0.78
N CYS A 152 -21.66 -16.42 1.57
CA CYS A 152 -21.79 -16.22 3.02
C CYS A 152 -20.93 -17.19 3.86
N SER A 153 -20.02 -17.95 3.23
CA SER A 153 -19.04 -18.78 3.96
C SER A 153 -18.22 -17.92 4.95
N PRO A 154 -17.59 -18.53 5.98
CA PRO A 154 -16.73 -17.81 6.91
C PRO A 154 -15.77 -16.85 6.21
N CYS A 155 -15.73 -15.59 6.66
CA CYS A 155 -14.89 -14.56 6.07
C CYS A 155 -14.52 -13.47 7.07
N ILE A 156 -13.42 -12.78 6.77
CA ILE A 156 -12.89 -11.67 7.57
C ILE A 156 -12.56 -10.50 6.64
N LEU A 157 -13.02 -9.31 7.02
CA LEU A 157 -12.56 -8.04 6.47
C LEU A 157 -11.79 -7.30 7.55
N MET A 158 -10.53 -6.95 7.28
CA MET A 158 -9.69 -6.21 8.21
C MET A 158 -9.26 -4.87 7.61
N SER A 159 -9.47 -3.81 8.35
CA SER A 159 -8.98 -2.46 8.05
C SER A 159 -7.82 -2.13 8.97
N VAL A 160 -6.68 -1.76 8.39
CA VAL A 160 -5.46 -1.41 9.13
C VAL A 160 -5.10 0.04 8.84
N SER A 161 -5.22 0.88 9.86
CA SER A 161 -4.84 2.30 9.82
C SER A 161 -3.62 2.50 10.69
N ALA A 162 -2.43 2.57 10.09
CA ALA A 162 -1.16 2.63 10.84
C ALA A 162 -0.17 3.62 10.21
N ILE A 163 0.22 4.64 10.96
CA ILE A 163 1.02 5.74 10.43
C ILE A 163 2.51 5.39 10.36
N GLY A 164 3.09 5.41 9.15
CA GLY A 164 4.56 5.35 8.90
C GLY A 164 5.19 3.99 8.84
N VAL A 165 4.33 2.99 8.77
CA VAL A 165 4.72 1.59 8.69
C VAL A 165 4.02 0.94 7.49
N THR A 166 2.88 1.46 7.05
CA THR A 166 2.23 1.07 5.79
C THR A 166 2.58 1.96 4.60
N ASP A 167 3.67 2.75 4.70
CA ASP A 167 4.03 3.84 3.78
C ASP A 167 4.66 3.38 2.46
N THR A 168 4.99 2.10 2.29
CA THR A 168 5.48 1.55 1.04
C THR A 168 4.77 0.25 0.67
N ALA A 169 4.86 -0.10 -0.61
CA ALA A 169 4.35 -1.34 -1.16
C ALA A 169 4.92 -2.59 -0.51
N GLU A 170 6.22 -2.59 -0.33
CA GLU A 170 7.00 -3.71 0.17
C GLU A 170 6.65 -3.94 1.63
N LYS A 171 6.50 -2.86 2.41
CA LYS A 171 6.02 -2.92 3.79
C LYS A 171 4.58 -3.43 3.84
N ASN A 172 3.68 -2.92 3.00
CA ASN A 172 2.29 -3.40 2.95
C ASN A 172 2.21 -4.88 2.57
N LYS A 173 3.01 -5.35 1.61
CA LYS A 173 3.13 -6.76 1.26
C LYS A 173 3.62 -7.61 2.44
N GLU A 174 4.66 -7.16 3.14
CA GLU A 174 5.21 -7.87 4.29
C GLU A 174 4.21 -7.92 5.46
N HIS A 175 3.61 -6.79 5.78
CA HIS A 175 2.61 -6.65 6.85
C HIS A 175 1.37 -7.48 6.55
N SER A 176 0.78 -7.31 5.37
CA SER A 176 -0.40 -8.06 4.97
C SER A 176 -0.13 -9.56 4.96
N ALA A 177 1.02 -10.04 4.46
CA ALA A 177 1.36 -11.46 4.48
C ALA A 177 1.39 -12.04 5.91
N LYS A 178 2.02 -11.35 6.87
CA LYS A 178 2.07 -11.77 8.28
C LYS A 178 0.67 -11.82 8.90
N ILE A 179 -0.14 -10.79 8.66
CA ILE A 179 -1.51 -10.68 9.18
C ILE A 179 -2.40 -11.76 8.57
N PHE A 180 -2.29 -11.97 7.26
CA PHE A 180 -3.05 -12.99 6.53
C PHE A 180 -2.74 -14.39 7.02
N GLN A 181 -1.44 -14.69 7.23
CA GLN A 181 -0.99 -15.96 7.76
C GLN A 181 -1.58 -16.23 9.14
N PHE A 182 -1.62 -15.21 10.01
CA PHE A 182 -2.22 -15.31 11.34
C PHE A 182 -3.73 -15.61 11.26
N LEU A 183 -4.49 -14.79 10.55
CA LEU A 183 -5.95 -14.94 10.46
C LEU A 183 -6.37 -16.27 9.83
N LYS A 184 -5.65 -16.73 8.81
CA LYS A 184 -5.89 -18.04 8.20
C LYS A 184 -5.60 -19.19 9.15
N GLY A 185 -4.47 -19.13 9.87
CA GLY A 185 -4.11 -20.17 10.82
C GLY A 185 -5.09 -20.27 11.98
N GLU A 186 -5.64 -19.13 12.41
CA GLU A 186 -6.56 -19.05 13.54
C GLU A 186 -7.96 -19.58 13.21
N PHE A 187 -8.45 -19.38 11.98
CA PHE A 187 -9.84 -19.70 11.60
C PHE A 187 -9.97 -20.66 10.41
N GLU A 188 -8.86 -21.22 9.93
CA GLU A 188 -8.81 -22.17 8.80
C GLU A 188 -9.46 -21.65 7.51
N LEU A 189 -9.34 -20.35 7.25
CA LEU A 189 -9.95 -19.67 6.10
C LEU A 189 -9.16 -19.90 4.80
N SER A 190 -9.86 -19.94 3.66
CA SER A 190 -9.25 -19.94 2.32
C SER A 190 -8.80 -18.53 1.89
N ASP A 191 -7.90 -18.45 0.90
CA ASP A 191 -7.23 -17.21 0.48
C ASP A 191 -8.19 -16.13 -0.06
N ASP A 192 -9.38 -16.52 -0.51
CA ASP A 192 -10.41 -15.64 -1.05
C ASP A 192 -11.36 -15.08 0.02
N ARG A 193 -11.20 -15.48 1.28
CA ARG A 193 -12.12 -15.16 2.38
C ARG A 193 -11.59 -14.13 3.37
N VAL A 194 -10.34 -13.72 3.22
CA VAL A 194 -9.71 -12.68 4.03
C VAL A 194 -9.38 -11.50 3.13
N ALA A 195 -9.86 -10.31 3.50
CA ALA A 195 -9.51 -9.07 2.81
C ALA A 195 -8.87 -8.11 3.81
N ILE A 196 -7.71 -7.55 3.47
CA ILE A 196 -7.00 -6.55 4.29
C ILE A 196 -6.90 -5.25 3.50
N MET A 197 -7.44 -4.17 4.06
CA MET A 197 -7.32 -2.83 3.50
C MET A 197 -6.39 -1.99 4.37
N MET A 198 -5.31 -1.46 3.78
CA MET A 198 -4.34 -0.60 4.47
C MET A 198 -4.53 0.86 4.05
N TYR A 199 -4.88 1.72 5.01
CA TYR A 199 -5.22 3.11 4.74
C TYR A 199 -3.96 4.00 4.65
N LEU A 200 -3.70 4.55 3.45
CA LEU A 200 -2.62 5.50 3.14
C LEU A 200 -3.05 6.98 3.23
N ALA A 201 -4.33 7.28 3.02
CA ALA A 201 -4.80 8.64 2.73
C ALA A 201 -4.80 9.59 3.95
N GLU A 202 -5.17 9.12 5.14
CA GLU A 202 -5.33 9.99 6.31
C GLU A 202 -3.98 10.50 6.87
N LYS A 203 -2.88 9.76 6.65
CA LYS A 203 -1.56 10.09 7.20
C LYS A 203 -0.91 11.29 6.51
N PHE A 204 -0.94 11.35 5.19
CA PHE A 204 -0.11 12.27 4.42
C PHE A 204 -0.82 13.60 4.13
N HIS A 205 -2.01 13.80 4.71
CA HIS A 205 -2.94 14.84 4.28
C HIS A 205 -3.10 14.81 2.76
N THR A 206 -3.14 13.59 2.19
CA THR A 206 -3.36 13.45 0.75
C THR A 206 -4.66 14.16 0.42
N PRO A 207 -4.72 14.84 -0.73
CA PRO A 207 -5.93 15.55 -1.12
C PRO A 207 -7.19 14.69 -0.98
N ASP A 208 -8.27 15.29 -0.48
CA ASP A 208 -9.52 14.59 -0.13
C ASP A 208 -10.07 13.74 -1.28
N TYR A 209 -9.83 14.15 -2.53
CA TYR A 209 -10.30 13.44 -3.72
C TYR A 209 -9.83 11.97 -3.79
N TRP A 210 -8.69 11.61 -3.19
CA TRP A 210 -8.21 10.23 -3.19
C TRP A 210 -9.13 9.28 -2.43
N TYR A 211 -9.63 9.74 -1.29
CA TYR A 211 -10.54 8.98 -0.43
C TYR A 211 -11.49 9.93 0.32
N PRO A 212 -12.53 10.44 -0.36
CA PRO A 212 -13.30 11.59 0.11
C PRO A 212 -13.93 11.38 1.48
N ALA A 213 -13.98 12.43 2.30
CA ALA A 213 -14.75 12.44 3.55
C ALA A 213 -16.27 12.39 3.33
N ASP A 214 -16.74 12.90 2.18
CA ASP A 214 -18.14 12.82 1.80
C ASP A 214 -18.61 11.35 1.71
N LEU A 215 -19.70 11.05 2.42
CA LEU A 215 -20.19 9.68 2.60
C LEU A 215 -20.61 9.03 1.28
N GLN A 216 -21.20 9.80 0.35
CA GLN A 216 -21.67 9.25 -0.93
C GLN A 216 -20.49 8.95 -1.85
N LYS A 217 -19.53 9.87 -1.96
CA LYS A 217 -18.31 9.68 -2.74
C LYS A 217 -17.46 8.54 -2.17
N ARG A 218 -17.32 8.46 -0.84
CA ARG A 218 -16.63 7.35 -0.16
C ARG A 218 -17.31 6.01 -0.42
N ALA A 219 -18.65 5.96 -0.39
CA ALA A 219 -19.39 4.76 -0.72
C ALA A 219 -19.13 4.32 -2.18
N ARG A 220 -19.05 5.25 -3.14
CA ARG A 220 -18.69 4.92 -4.53
C ARG A 220 -17.26 4.39 -4.69
N VAL A 221 -16.29 4.95 -3.96
CA VAL A 221 -14.92 4.39 -3.92
C VAL A 221 -14.97 2.94 -3.43
N ASN A 222 -15.61 2.71 -2.27
CA ASN A 222 -15.68 1.39 -1.65
C ASN A 222 -16.45 0.38 -2.53
N GLU A 223 -17.54 0.82 -3.19
CA GLU A 223 -18.31 -0.01 -4.13
C GLU A 223 -17.41 -0.52 -5.25
N TYR A 224 -16.62 0.37 -5.87
CA TYR A 224 -15.69 -0.03 -6.92
C TYR A 224 -14.61 -1.00 -6.40
N LEU A 225 -13.96 -0.65 -5.29
CA LEU A 225 -12.89 -1.46 -4.71
C LEU A 225 -13.37 -2.86 -4.33
N SER A 226 -14.62 -2.98 -3.87
CA SER A 226 -15.24 -4.28 -3.60
C SER A 226 -15.55 -5.05 -4.88
N TRP A 227 -16.11 -4.39 -5.90
CA TRP A 227 -16.55 -5.04 -7.13
C TRP A 227 -15.38 -5.54 -7.99
N GLN A 228 -14.27 -4.79 -8.05
CA GLN A 228 -13.17 -5.11 -8.98
C GLN A 228 -12.52 -6.48 -8.72
N HIS A 229 -12.54 -6.98 -7.48
CA HIS A 229 -11.90 -8.24 -7.09
C HIS A 229 -12.44 -9.45 -7.85
N SER A 230 -13.74 -9.50 -8.11
CA SER A 230 -14.42 -10.59 -8.83
C SER A 230 -14.75 -10.23 -10.28
N ALA A 231 -14.28 -9.08 -10.76
CA ALA A 231 -14.54 -8.58 -12.10
C ALA A 231 -13.22 -8.28 -12.83
N ILE A 232 -12.87 -7.00 -12.98
CA ILE A 232 -11.73 -6.54 -13.79
C ILE A 232 -10.42 -7.21 -13.36
N ARG A 233 -10.12 -7.30 -12.06
CA ARG A 233 -8.87 -7.90 -11.59
C ARG A 233 -8.76 -9.37 -11.97
N MET A 234 -9.84 -10.12 -11.74
CA MET A 234 -9.86 -11.56 -12.02
C MET A 234 -9.79 -11.83 -13.53
N HIS A 235 -10.60 -11.14 -14.33
CA HIS A 235 -10.63 -11.35 -15.79
C HIS A 235 -9.37 -10.81 -16.49
N GLY A 236 -8.91 -9.61 -16.12
CA GLY A 236 -7.72 -8.98 -16.69
C GLY A 236 -6.45 -9.79 -16.42
N SER A 237 -6.27 -10.26 -15.17
CA SER A 237 -5.15 -11.14 -14.83
C SER A 237 -5.22 -12.47 -15.56
N LYS A 238 -6.41 -13.09 -15.68
CA LYS A 238 -6.58 -14.34 -16.44
C LYS A 238 -6.17 -14.19 -17.91
N ILE A 239 -6.46 -13.06 -18.57
CA ILE A 239 -5.98 -12.82 -19.93
C ILE A 239 -4.45 -12.83 -20.00
N LEU A 240 -3.77 -12.13 -19.08
CA LEU A 240 -2.30 -12.14 -19.02
C LEU A 240 -1.75 -13.57 -18.84
N TRP A 241 -2.34 -14.35 -17.93
CA TRP A 241 -1.93 -15.73 -17.71
C TRP A 241 -2.22 -16.63 -18.91
N PHE A 242 -3.41 -16.55 -19.48
CA PHE A 242 -3.88 -17.45 -20.53
C PHE A 242 -3.22 -17.20 -21.88
N LYS A 243 -3.01 -15.93 -22.26
CA LYS A 243 -2.41 -15.59 -23.56
C LYS A 243 -0.87 -15.59 -23.51
N LEU A 244 -0.27 -15.32 -22.36
CA LEU A 244 1.17 -15.15 -22.25
C LEU A 244 1.85 -16.12 -21.27
N LEU A 245 1.59 -16.00 -19.97
CA LEU A 245 2.45 -16.66 -18.97
C LEU A 245 2.34 -18.19 -18.98
N ILE A 246 1.14 -18.77 -19.04
CA ILE A 246 0.97 -20.22 -19.07
C ILE A 246 1.55 -20.82 -20.38
N PRO A 247 1.21 -20.32 -21.57
CA PRO A 247 1.75 -20.89 -22.81
C PRO A 247 3.25 -20.66 -22.98
N LYS A 248 3.74 -19.45 -22.68
CA LYS A 248 5.13 -19.07 -23.01
C LYS A 248 6.12 -19.34 -21.88
N ALA A 249 5.73 -19.21 -20.62
CA ALA A 249 6.65 -19.49 -19.50
C ALA A 249 6.59 -20.94 -19.01
N MET A 250 5.45 -21.64 -19.16
CA MET A 250 5.30 -23.03 -18.68
C MET A 250 5.20 -24.08 -19.78
N GLY A 251 5.00 -23.65 -21.04
CA GLY A 251 4.83 -24.55 -22.18
C GLY A 251 3.52 -25.35 -22.11
N VAL A 252 2.49 -24.85 -21.43
CA VAL A 252 1.19 -25.52 -21.29
C VAL A 252 0.18 -24.84 -22.19
N GLU A 253 -0.49 -25.62 -23.03
CA GLU A 253 -1.57 -25.11 -23.87
C GLU A 253 -2.81 -24.81 -23.02
N VAL A 254 -3.38 -23.61 -23.19
CA VAL A 254 -4.61 -23.21 -22.53
C VAL A 254 -5.79 -23.60 -23.42
N PRO A 255 -6.80 -24.32 -22.90
CA PRO A 255 -7.97 -24.66 -23.70
C PRO A 255 -8.63 -23.43 -24.29
N LYS A 256 -8.88 -23.45 -25.60
CA LYS A 256 -9.45 -22.30 -26.33
C LYS A 256 -10.76 -21.82 -25.71
N GLU A 257 -11.65 -22.74 -25.33
CA GLU A 257 -12.91 -22.43 -24.64
C GLU A 257 -12.70 -21.58 -23.37
N LYS A 258 -11.69 -21.90 -22.55
CA LYS A 258 -11.39 -21.14 -21.32
C LYS A 258 -10.90 -19.72 -21.63
N LEU A 259 -10.12 -19.57 -22.71
CA LEU A 259 -9.68 -18.25 -23.16
C LEU A 259 -10.87 -17.43 -23.68
N ASP A 260 -11.65 -18.00 -24.59
CA ASP A 260 -12.82 -17.35 -25.21
C ASP A 260 -13.81 -16.88 -24.12
N THR A 261 -14.15 -17.75 -23.16
CA THR A 261 -15.01 -17.38 -22.01
C THR A 261 -14.40 -16.27 -21.15
N THR A 262 -13.07 -16.25 -20.96
CA THR A 262 -12.42 -15.19 -20.19
C THR A 262 -12.46 -13.85 -20.93
N GLU A 263 -12.29 -13.87 -22.25
CA GLU A 263 -12.42 -12.68 -23.10
C GLU A 263 -13.84 -12.11 -23.03
N GLU A 264 -14.87 -12.97 -23.08
CA GLU A 264 -16.28 -12.57 -22.90
C GLU A 264 -16.54 -11.94 -21.53
N TYR A 265 -16.02 -12.54 -20.44
CA TYR A 265 -16.18 -11.99 -19.10
C TYR A 265 -15.43 -10.66 -18.89
N LEU A 266 -14.25 -10.53 -19.50
CA LEU A 266 -13.52 -9.26 -19.49
C LEU A 266 -14.31 -8.18 -20.23
N ASP A 267 -14.83 -8.49 -21.41
CA ASP A 267 -15.63 -7.55 -22.20
C ASP A 267 -16.87 -7.07 -21.44
N ALA A 268 -17.60 -8.01 -20.82
CA ALA A 268 -18.75 -7.71 -19.97
C ALA A 268 -18.37 -6.84 -18.76
N SER A 269 -17.21 -7.09 -18.15
CA SER A 269 -16.72 -6.30 -17.01
C SER A 269 -16.33 -4.89 -17.41
N LEU A 270 -15.67 -4.71 -18.57
CA LEU A 270 -15.33 -3.41 -19.12
C LEU A 270 -16.57 -2.62 -19.53
N LYS A 271 -17.59 -3.30 -20.08
CA LYS A 271 -18.89 -2.69 -20.36
C LYS A 271 -19.56 -2.21 -19.06
N LEU A 272 -19.59 -3.05 -18.02
CA LEU A 272 -20.14 -2.65 -16.72
C LEU A 272 -19.33 -1.52 -16.08
N PHE A 273 -18.01 -1.50 -16.24
CA PHE A 273 -17.16 -0.39 -15.82
C PHE A 273 -17.60 0.93 -16.45
N GLU A 274 -17.76 0.94 -17.77
CA GLU A 274 -18.18 2.14 -18.50
C GLU A 274 -19.62 2.55 -18.15
N GLU A 275 -20.56 1.61 -18.05
CA GLU A 275 -21.98 1.90 -17.87
C GLU A 275 -22.39 2.17 -16.41
N LYS A 276 -21.73 1.54 -15.42
CA LYS A 276 -22.06 1.68 -14.01
C LYS A 276 -21.15 2.64 -13.27
N PHE A 277 -19.84 2.55 -13.48
CA PHE A 277 -18.87 3.28 -12.66
C PHE A 277 -18.49 4.62 -13.30
N LEU A 278 -18.03 4.60 -14.56
CA LEU A 278 -17.59 5.80 -15.26
C LEU A 278 -18.76 6.66 -15.76
N GLN A 279 -19.78 6.04 -16.35
CA GLN A 279 -20.98 6.70 -16.88
C GLN A 279 -20.68 7.88 -17.82
N LYS A 280 -20.91 9.10 -17.34
CA LYS A 280 -20.63 10.38 -18.00
C LYS A 280 -19.61 11.22 -17.22
N SER A 281 -19.12 10.72 -16.09
CA SER A 281 -18.16 11.41 -15.23
C SER A 281 -16.75 11.32 -15.81
N LEU A 282 -15.87 12.22 -15.37
CA LEU A 282 -14.47 12.21 -15.81
C LEU A 282 -13.70 11.03 -15.22
N PHE A 283 -14.01 10.68 -13.97
CA PHE A 283 -13.44 9.60 -13.17
C PHE A 283 -14.55 8.77 -12.50
N ILE A 284 -14.21 7.65 -11.86
CA ILE A 284 -15.17 6.70 -11.29
C ILE A 284 -16.09 7.36 -10.24
N VAL A 285 -15.56 8.26 -9.43
CA VAL A 285 -16.30 8.86 -8.31
C VAL A 285 -16.89 10.23 -8.66
N GLY A 286 -16.42 10.87 -9.73
CA GLY A 286 -16.88 12.18 -10.17
C GLY A 286 -15.86 12.88 -11.07
N ASP A 287 -15.57 14.13 -10.75
CA ASP A 287 -14.75 15.00 -11.61
C ASP A 287 -13.26 14.99 -11.25
N GLN A 288 -12.88 14.35 -10.15
CA GLN A 288 -11.50 14.20 -9.70
C GLN A 288 -11.10 12.74 -9.60
N ILE A 289 -9.82 12.47 -9.82
CA ILE A 289 -9.22 11.14 -9.63
C ILE A 289 -9.42 10.66 -8.20
N SER A 290 -9.59 9.35 -8.02
CA SER A 290 -9.72 8.73 -6.70
C SER A 290 -8.91 7.43 -6.63
N LEU A 291 -8.86 6.82 -5.44
CA LEU A 291 -8.27 5.49 -5.26
C LEU A 291 -8.92 4.43 -6.15
N ALA A 292 -10.21 4.57 -6.47
CA ALA A 292 -10.89 3.67 -7.38
C ALA A 292 -10.27 3.72 -8.78
N ASP A 293 -9.94 4.91 -9.29
CA ASP A 293 -9.35 5.09 -10.62
C ASP A 293 -7.93 4.53 -10.69
N LEU A 294 -7.15 4.73 -9.62
CA LEU A 294 -5.80 4.19 -9.51
C LEU A 294 -5.79 2.66 -9.51
N VAL A 295 -6.68 2.02 -8.75
CA VAL A 295 -6.81 0.56 -8.76
C VAL A 295 -7.31 0.07 -10.12
N ALA A 296 -8.30 0.75 -10.70
CA ALA A 296 -8.85 0.38 -11.99
C ALA A 296 -7.80 0.36 -13.10
N VAL A 297 -6.99 1.41 -13.20
CA VAL A 297 -6.07 1.55 -14.33
C VAL A 297 -4.98 0.47 -14.30
N VAL A 298 -4.46 0.15 -13.12
CA VAL A 298 -3.44 -0.90 -12.94
C VAL A 298 -3.96 -2.28 -13.36
N GLU A 299 -5.23 -2.57 -13.10
CA GLU A 299 -5.86 -3.85 -13.47
C GLU A 299 -6.18 -3.91 -14.97
N ILE A 300 -6.72 -2.83 -15.55
CA ILE A 300 -7.09 -2.78 -16.99
C ILE A 300 -5.84 -2.73 -17.89
N MET A 301 -4.68 -2.36 -17.36
CA MET A 301 -3.40 -2.45 -18.08
C MET A 301 -2.84 -3.88 -18.18
N GLN A 302 -3.34 -4.86 -17.40
CA GLN A 302 -2.83 -6.25 -17.45
C GLN A 302 -3.01 -6.93 -18.82
N PRO A 303 -4.18 -6.86 -19.49
CA PRO A 303 -4.37 -7.43 -20.84
C PRO A 303 -3.41 -6.88 -21.89
N LEU A 304 -2.99 -5.60 -21.79
CA LEU A 304 -2.00 -5.01 -22.70
C LEU A 304 -0.66 -5.74 -22.64
N GLY A 305 -0.26 -6.19 -21.44
CA GLY A 305 0.94 -7.02 -21.30
C GLY A 305 0.85 -8.36 -22.04
N ALA A 306 -0.36 -8.83 -22.36
CA ALA A 306 -0.58 -10.00 -23.22
C ALA A 306 -0.79 -9.63 -24.71
N GLY A 307 -0.60 -8.36 -25.08
CA GLY A 307 -0.82 -7.87 -26.44
C GLY A 307 -2.30 -7.68 -26.80
N MET A 308 -3.19 -7.60 -25.80
CA MET A 308 -4.61 -7.30 -26.00
C MET A 308 -4.88 -5.83 -25.62
N ASP A 309 -5.05 -4.98 -26.63
CA ASP A 309 -5.44 -3.59 -26.40
C ASP A 309 -6.95 -3.46 -26.17
N VAL A 310 -7.33 -3.43 -24.90
CA VAL A 310 -8.72 -3.24 -24.47
C VAL A 310 -9.23 -1.81 -24.67
N PHE A 311 -8.37 -0.85 -24.99
CA PHE A 311 -8.73 0.57 -25.14
C PHE A 311 -9.06 0.95 -26.59
N GLU A 312 -8.56 0.20 -27.58
CA GLU A 312 -8.67 0.54 -29.01
C GLU A 312 -10.12 0.78 -29.46
N ASN A 313 -11.05 -0.08 -29.04
CA ASN A 313 -12.46 -0.02 -29.42
C ASN A 313 -13.37 0.60 -28.34
N ARG A 314 -12.78 1.22 -27.31
CA ARG A 314 -13.51 1.77 -26.16
C ARG A 314 -13.11 3.23 -25.92
N PRO A 315 -13.62 4.20 -26.71
CA PRO A 315 -13.16 5.58 -26.67
C PRO A 315 -13.36 6.25 -25.31
N LYS A 316 -14.44 5.91 -24.58
CA LYS A 316 -14.66 6.42 -23.21
C LYS A 316 -13.60 5.89 -22.24
N LEU A 317 -13.33 4.59 -22.29
CA LEU A 317 -12.32 3.95 -21.47
C LEU A 317 -10.91 4.49 -21.78
N LYS A 318 -10.59 4.64 -23.07
CA LYS A 318 -9.33 5.25 -23.52
C LYS A 318 -9.17 6.67 -23.00
N ALA A 319 -10.18 7.52 -23.19
CA ALA A 319 -10.16 8.89 -22.70
C ALA A 319 -10.06 8.97 -21.17
N TRP A 320 -10.70 8.06 -20.43
CA TRP A 320 -10.53 7.96 -18.98
C TRP A 320 -9.10 7.57 -18.59
N LYS A 321 -8.52 6.56 -19.23
CA LYS A 321 -7.12 6.15 -18.99
C LYS A 321 -6.13 7.28 -19.27
N ASP A 322 -6.34 8.02 -20.36
CA ASP A 322 -5.48 9.15 -20.72
C ASP A 322 -5.58 10.27 -19.67
N ARG A 323 -6.79 10.59 -19.16
CA ARG A 323 -6.96 11.52 -18.02
C ARG A 323 -6.28 11.02 -16.75
N VAL A 324 -6.41 9.74 -16.41
CA VAL A 324 -5.76 9.15 -15.23
C VAL A 324 -4.23 9.23 -15.35
N ARG A 325 -3.68 8.97 -16.53
CA ARG A 325 -2.24 9.11 -16.82
C ARG A 325 -1.76 10.55 -16.67
N GLU A 326 -2.56 11.52 -17.10
CA GLU A 326 -2.25 12.95 -16.92
C GLU A 326 -2.27 13.35 -15.43
N GLU A 327 -3.30 12.96 -14.67
CA GLU A 327 -3.44 13.28 -13.24
C GLU A 327 -2.35 12.65 -12.36
N ILE A 328 -1.92 11.41 -12.67
CA ILE A 328 -0.83 10.73 -11.95
C ILE A 328 0.53 11.35 -12.30
N GLY A 329 0.66 11.92 -13.49
CA GLY A 329 1.92 12.31 -14.10
C GLY A 329 2.42 11.23 -15.05
N VAL A 330 2.64 11.65 -16.30
CA VAL A 330 3.01 10.81 -17.45
C VAL A 330 4.22 9.91 -17.15
N GLU A 331 5.28 10.48 -16.58
CA GLU A 331 6.53 9.76 -16.29
C GLU A 331 6.32 8.65 -15.26
N LEU A 332 5.64 8.98 -14.14
CA LEU A 332 5.36 8.03 -13.07
C LEU A 332 4.42 6.92 -13.54
N PHE A 333 3.41 7.27 -14.35
CA PHE A 333 2.51 6.28 -14.94
C PHE A 333 3.28 5.31 -15.85
N ASP A 334 4.13 5.82 -16.73
CA ASP A 334 4.89 4.99 -17.67
C ASP A 334 5.93 4.12 -16.94
N GLU A 335 6.61 4.67 -15.92
CA GLU A 335 7.55 3.93 -15.06
C GLU A 335 6.82 2.77 -14.35
N ALA A 336 5.69 3.04 -13.71
CA ALA A 336 4.91 2.04 -12.99
C ALA A 336 4.42 0.90 -13.90
N HIS A 337 4.14 1.20 -15.17
CA HIS A 337 3.66 0.22 -16.15
C HIS A 337 4.78 -0.37 -17.03
N GLN A 338 6.04 0.02 -16.86
CA GLN A 338 7.14 -0.46 -17.69
C GLN A 338 7.27 -2.00 -17.65
N ALA A 339 7.11 -2.60 -16.47
CA ALA A 339 7.19 -4.05 -16.30
C ALA A 339 6.09 -4.78 -17.06
N ILE A 340 4.84 -4.27 -17.05
CA ILE A 340 3.72 -4.90 -17.75
C ILE A 340 3.85 -4.70 -19.26
N LEU A 341 4.34 -3.54 -19.72
CA LEU A 341 4.52 -3.26 -21.15
C LEU A 341 5.69 -4.04 -21.77
N SER A 342 6.68 -4.44 -20.97
CA SER A 342 7.84 -5.22 -21.43
C SER A 342 7.71 -6.74 -21.21
N VAL A 343 6.62 -7.20 -20.59
CA VAL A 343 6.47 -8.60 -20.18
C VAL A 343 6.50 -9.58 -21.36
N GLN A 344 5.98 -9.20 -22.54
CA GLN A 344 6.00 -10.06 -23.73
C GLN A 344 7.44 -10.39 -24.16
N GLU A 345 8.35 -9.42 -24.06
CA GLU A 345 9.76 -9.61 -24.37
C GLU A 345 10.48 -10.35 -23.24
N ALA A 346 10.20 -10.00 -21.99
CA ALA A 346 10.81 -10.63 -20.82
C ALA A 346 10.51 -12.14 -20.73
N VAL A 347 9.29 -12.56 -21.12
CA VAL A 347 8.90 -13.97 -21.08
C VAL A 347 9.65 -14.82 -22.12
N LYS A 348 10.11 -14.24 -23.24
CA LYS A 348 10.89 -14.98 -24.26
C LYS A 348 12.24 -15.46 -23.73
N THR A 349 12.81 -14.76 -22.75
CA THR A 349 14.13 -15.05 -22.15
C THR A 349 14.01 -15.63 -20.74
N MET A 350 12.79 -15.90 -20.27
CA MET A 350 12.53 -16.43 -18.94
C MET A 350 12.93 -17.91 -18.86
N ASP A 351 13.72 -18.27 -17.85
CA ASP A 351 14.05 -19.67 -17.55
C ASP A 351 12.79 -20.41 -17.04
N PRO A 352 12.28 -21.41 -17.78
CA PRO A 352 11.08 -22.16 -17.39
C PRO A 352 11.23 -22.86 -16.02
N LYS A 353 12.45 -23.20 -15.60
CA LYS A 353 12.72 -23.83 -14.30
C LYS A 353 12.30 -22.96 -13.12
N LYS A 354 12.22 -21.63 -13.30
CA LYS A 354 11.75 -20.71 -12.25
C LYS A 354 10.27 -20.90 -11.92
N MET A 355 9.46 -21.37 -12.87
CA MET A 355 8.03 -21.56 -12.69
C MET A 355 7.66 -22.98 -12.27
N GLU A 356 8.59 -23.94 -12.39
CA GLU A 356 8.31 -25.36 -12.14
C GLU A 356 7.81 -25.67 -10.71
N PRO A 357 8.34 -25.07 -9.62
CA PRO A 357 7.82 -25.30 -8.27
C PRO A 357 6.34 -24.87 -8.10
N LEU A 358 5.86 -24.02 -8.99
CA LEU A 358 4.56 -23.37 -8.92
C LEU A 358 3.56 -23.79 -9.96
N LYS A 359 4.07 -24.39 -11.03
CA LYS A 359 3.30 -24.85 -12.15
C LYS A 359 2.05 -25.61 -11.70
N HIS A 360 2.18 -26.59 -10.80
CA HIS A 360 1.02 -27.33 -10.31
C HIS A 360 -0.03 -26.45 -9.61
N LYS A 361 0.41 -25.53 -8.74
CA LYS A 361 -0.50 -24.62 -8.01
C LYS A 361 -1.19 -23.63 -8.95
N ILE A 362 -0.44 -23.07 -9.90
CA ILE A 362 -0.95 -22.09 -10.87
C ILE A 362 -1.93 -22.77 -11.82
N LEU A 363 -1.57 -23.93 -12.40
CA LEU A 363 -2.45 -24.66 -13.29
C LEU A 363 -3.72 -25.11 -12.58
N LYS A 364 -3.65 -25.52 -11.30
CA LYS A 364 -4.85 -25.77 -10.50
C LYS A 364 -5.68 -24.49 -10.37
N HIS A 365 -5.10 -23.39 -9.92
CA HIS A 365 -5.85 -22.15 -9.71
C HIS A 365 -6.54 -21.61 -10.99
N PHE A 366 -5.88 -21.75 -12.14
CA PHE A 366 -6.34 -21.14 -13.39
C PHE A 366 -7.05 -22.10 -14.35
N LEU A 367 -6.68 -23.39 -14.35
CA LEU A 367 -7.15 -24.39 -15.33
C LEU A 367 -7.94 -25.56 -14.72
N SER A 368 -8.07 -25.70 -13.40
CA SER A 368 -9.16 -26.53 -12.87
C SER A 368 -10.42 -25.68 -12.84
#